data_AF-A0A963CT57-F1
#
_entry.id   AF-A0A963CT57-F1
#
_cell.length_a   1.000
_cell.length_b   1.000
_cell.length_c   1.000
_cell.angle_alpha   90.00
_cell.angle_beta   90.00
_cell.angle_gamma   90.00
#
_symmetry.space_group_name_H-M   'P 1'
#
loop_
_entity.id
_entity.type
_entity.pdbx_description
1 polymer ?
#
loop_
_entity_poly.entity_id
_entity_poly.type
_entity_poly.pdbx_seq_one_letter_code
_entity_poly.pdbx_strand_id
1 'polypeptide(L)'
;IIPGDDASHNTPASSEESVKPIPKKIAEAAFRIRFTPAANAFTDGFDVLPILSELHALGSCYVTTIDSQVPELKELEPESCLLCWDIILITEQSIDAINDTFIFVAEEWQISIEKVDSNLDDVEYFDYIGEILVNRGLITSTQVSDILAAKPKTGELLQESGLVSRSDVDAALAEQKALRTVKERKTLSAQDATVRVPAFRLDRLMNLVGELVIVQARMNQLAHSRNDEEMMSVSEDLDRLTIDLRDNTFSIRMLPIGSTFGRFRRLVRDLSRDLGKEIRLETEGAETELDKVVIDRLGDPLVHLIRNSIDHGIETPEQRAALGKERIGTIHLSAEHAESHVVIRIQDDGAGINTDRIREKAKERGLISADSQLSEDEILHLIFEPGFSTAQQISDVSGRGVGMDVVKRSIQDLGGQVSINSNHGKGTTIKITLPMTLAIIEGLMVAVSDERYVLPLSAVEECIELQNGGKSERNDKRLVQIRGELVPYMRLREWFNLSGAIPAIEQVVITRMGEERFGFSVDEVIGQYQTVIKRLGKFYEGIAGIAGATILGDGSVAMILDTVGLAEAAESEAS
;
A
#
# COMPACT_ATOMS: atom_id res chain seq x y z
N ILE A 1 -13.56 44.74 -64.08
CA ILE A 1 -13.73 46.20 -63.86
C ILE A 1 -13.30 46.47 -62.41
N ILE A 2 -12.16 47.15 -62.26
CA ILE A 2 -11.60 48.00 -61.17
C ILE A 2 -12.07 47.81 -59.69
N PRO A 3 -11.14 48.02 -58.71
CA PRO A 3 -11.03 47.42 -57.36
C PRO A 3 -11.71 48.28 -56.25
N GLY A 4 -11.78 47.88 -54.98
CA GLY A 4 -10.69 47.87 -53.99
C GLY A 4 -11.21 48.43 -52.63
N ASP A 5 -10.73 47.81 -51.55
CA ASP A 5 -10.51 48.26 -50.16
C ASP A 5 -11.53 48.96 -49.23
N ASP A 6 -11.32 48.59 -47.95
CA ASP A 6 -11.57 49.25 -46.66
C ASP A 6 -12.99 49.33 -46.06
N ALA A 7 -13.18 48.54 -44.98
CA ALA A 7 -14.02 48.95 -43.85
C ALA A 7 -13.57 48.33 -42.52
N SER A 8 -12.97 49.20 -41.72
CA SER A 8 -12.68 49.21 -40.29
C SER A 8 -13.62 48.45 -39.33
N HIS A 9 -12.97 47.91 -38.29
CA HIS A 9 -13.47 47.59 -36.95
C HIS A 9 -14.77 48.27 -36.51
N ASN A 10 -15.74 47.46 -36.09
CA ASN A 10 -16.59 47.81 -34.94
C ASN A 10 -17.17 46.55 -34.29
N THR A 11 -16.72 46.26 -33.07
CA THR A 11 -17.23 45.21 -32.18
C THR A 11 -18.55 45.67 -31.55
N PRO A 12 -19.64 44.89 -31.57
CA PRO A 12 -20.78 45.17 -30.71
C PRO A 12 -20.56 44.49 -29.35
N ALA A 13 -20.56 45.32 -28.30
CA ALA A 13 -20.63 44.88 -26.91
C ALA A 13 -21.88 44.02 -26.70
N SER A 14 -21.68 42.76 -26.27
CA SER A 14 -22.73 41.91 -25.73
C SER A 14 -22.78 42.11 -24.22
N SER A 15 -23.99 42.36 -23.74
CA SER A 15 -24.37 42.53 -22.35
C SER A 15 -24.05 41.27 -21.53
N GLU A 16 -23.12 41.39 -20.59
CA GLU A 16 -22.94 40.42 -19.51
C GLU A 16 -24.17 40.46 -18.59
N GLU A 17 -25.07 39.49 -18.77
CA GLU A 17 -25.99 39.10 -17.71
C GLU A 17 -25.15 38.57 -16.54
N SER A 18 -25.21 39.30 -15.42
CA SER A 18 -24.60 38.89 -14.16
C SER A 18 -25.24 37.60 -13.67
N VAL A 19 -24.58 36.48 -13.97
CA VAL A 19 -24.85 35.19 -13.36
C VAL A 19 -24.58 35.33 -11.86
N LYS A 20 -25.64 35.38 -11.06
CA LYS A 20 -25.52 35.27 -9.59
C LYS A 20 -24.72 34.00 -9.27
N PRO A 21 -23.71 34.06 -8.39
CA PRO A 21 -22.96 32.88 -8.01
C PRO A 21 -23.93 31.86 -7.41
N ILE A 22 -23.95 30.67 -7.99
CA ILE A 22 -24.61 29.49 -7.43
C ILE A 22 -24.00 29.31 -6.02
N PRO A 23 -24.78 29.29 -4.93
CA PRO A 23 -24.21 29.08 -3.61
C PRO A 23 -23.49 27.74 -3.60
N LYS A 24 -22.18 27.78 -3.30
CA LYS A 24 -21.38 26.59 -3.02
C LYS A 24 -22.15 25.75 -2.02
N LYS A 25 -22.55 24.52 -2.39
CA LYS A 25 -23.03 23.53 -1.41
C LYS A 25 -21.95 23.40 -0.35
N ILE A 26 -22.21 23.89 0.85
CA ILE A 26 -21.31 23.75 1.99
C ILE A 26 -21.42 22.28 2.41
N ALA A 27 -20.28 21.63 2.63
CA ALA A 27 -20.27 20.26 3.13
C ALA A 27 -20.98 20.22 4.50
N GLU A 28 -21.90 19.26 4.66
CA GLU A 28 -22.65 19.03 5.91
C GLU A 28 -21.67 18.94 7.10
N ALA A 29 -21.92 19.75 8.13
CA ALA A 29 -21.06 19.89 9.30
C ALA A 29 -21.85 19.69 10.60
N ALA A 30 -21.17 19.17 11.62
CA ALA A 30 -21.71 19.04 12.97
C ALA A 30 -21.23 20.21 13.84
N PHE A 31 -22.18 20.89 14.48
CA PHE A 31 -21.94 21.97 15.44
C PHE A 31 -22.46 21.56 16.81
N ARG A 32 -21.70 21.89 17.85
CA ARG A 32 -22.11 21.79 19.23
C ARG A 32 -22.49 23.17 19.69
N ILE A 33 -23.73 23.29 20.13
CA ILE A 33 -24.33 24.53 20.58
C ILE A 33 -24.66 24.30 22.05
N ARG A 34 -23.97 25.02 22.92
CA ARG A 34 -24.26 25.02 24.34
C ARG A 34 -24.72 26.41 24.74
N PHE A 35 -25.84 26.49 25.43
CA PHE A 35 -26.29 27.75 26.00
C PHE A 35 -26.87 27.59 27.41
N THR A 36 -26.59 28.59 28.23
CA THR A 36 -27.07 28.73 29.59
C THR A 36 -27.79 30.09 29.71
N PRO A 37 -29.12 30.09 29.88
CA PRO A 37 -29.86 31.32 30.15
C PRO A 37 -29.41 32.01 31.43
N ALA A 38 -29.66 33.31 31.54
CA ALA A 38 -29.44 34.05 32.77
C ALA A 38 -30.32 33.50 33.92
N ALA A 39 -29.89 33.65 35.17
CA ALA A 39 -30.62 33.11 36.32
C ALA A 39 -32.06 33.66 36.38
N ASN A 40 -32.27 34.94 36.10
CA ASN A 40 -33.57 35.62 36.01
C ASN A 40 -34.37 35.32 34.72
N ALA A 41 -33.93 34.40 33.86
CA ALA A 41 -34.58 34.17 32.56
C ALA A 41 -36.09 33.86 32.70
N PHE A 42 -36.50 33.10 33.73
CA PHE A 42 -37.92 32.79 33.94
C PHE A 42 -38.78 33.99 34.34
N THR A 43 -38.21 34.99 35.04
CA THR A 43 -38.94 36.22 35.38
C THR A 43 -39.13 37.14 34.16
N ASP A 44 -38.24 37.03 33.18
CA ASP A 44 -38.26 37.83 31.95
C ASP A 44 -39.09 37.17 30.82
N GLY A 45 -39.78 36.07 31.12
CA GLY A 45 -40.65 35.38 30.16
C GLY A 45 -39.89 34.48 29.18
N PHE A 46 -38.73 33.96 29.56
CA PHE A 46 -37.95 33.02 28.76
C PHE A 46 -38.77 31.83 28.26
N ASP A 47 -38.76 31.64 26.94
CA ASP A 47 -39.25 30.44 26.27
C ASP A 47 -38.14 29.88 25.37
N VAL A 48 -37.72 28.65 25.64
CA VAL A 48 -36.67 27.95 24.90
C VAL A 48 -37.19 27.30 23.62
N LEU A 49 -38.50 27.06 23.53
CA LEU A 49 -39.10 26.31 22.42
C LEU A 49 -38.94 26.97 21.05
N PRO A 50 -39.04 28.31 20.90
CA PRO A 50 -38.79 28.97 19.62
C PRO A 50 -37.36 28.74 19.11
N ILE A 51 -36.37 28.85 20.01
CA ILE A 51 -34.95 28.64 19.69
C ILE A 51 -34.71 27.20 19.24
N LEU A 52 -35.22 26.21 19.98
CA LEU A 52 -35.08 24.80 19.62
C LEU A 52 -35.77 24.47 18.28
N SER A 53 -36.92 25.11 18.02
CA SER A 53 -37.65 24.93 16.77
C SER A 53 -36.90 25.51 15.58
N GLU A 54 -36.27 26.67 15.74
CA GLU A 54 -35.45 27.31 14.71
C GLU A 54 -34.17 26.50 14.43
N LEU A 55 -33.47 26.03 15.46
CA LEU A 55 -32.34 25.12 15.29
C LEU A 55 -32.74 23.82 14.59
N HIS A 56 -33.89 23.24 14.93
CA HIS A 56 -34.43 22.07 14.24
C HIS A 56 -34.83 22.36 12.77
N ALA A 57 -35.18 23.61 12.43
CA ALA A 57 -35.42 24.00 11.05
C ALA A 57 -34.12 24.09 10.23
N LEU A 58 -33.00 24.42 10.88
CA LEU A 58 -31.68 24.46 10.25
C LEU A 58 -31.09 23.06 9.98
N GLY A 59 -31.50 22.02 10.70
CA GLY A 59 -30.95 20.69 10.51
C GLY A 59 -31.38 19.65 11.54
N SER A 60 -30.67 18.51 11.57
CA SER A 60 -30.96 17.45 12.54
C SER A 60 -30.36 17.77 13.90
N CYS A 61 -31.20 17.97 14.91
CA CYS A 61 -30.78 18.32 16.27
C CYS A 61 -30.87 17.12 17.22
N TYR A 62 -29.83 16.94 18.03
CA TYR A 62 -29.87 16.13 19.24
C TYR A 62 -29.76 17.05 20.44
N VAL A 63 -30.86 17.25 21.16
CA VAL A 63 -30.94 18.17 22.30
C VAL A 63 -30.82 17.39 23.60
N THR A 64 -29.86 17.76 24.44
CA THR A 64 -29.73 17.24 25.80
C THR A 64 -29.82 18.38 26.80
N THR A 65 -30.57 18.19 27.88
CA THR A 65 -30.63 19.14 28.99
C THR A 65 -29.66 18.69 30.07
N ILE A 66 -28.80 19.62 30.50
CA ILE A 66 -27.86 19.45 31.61
C ILE A 66 -28.48 20.11 32.84
N ASP A 67 -28.70 19.32 33.87
CA ASP A 67 -29.35 19.65 35.13
C ASP A 67 -28.39 19.63 36.33
N SER A 68 -27.09 19.52 36.08
CA SER A 68 -26.05 19.36 37.11
C SER A 68 -25.96 20.52 38.11
N GLN A 69 -26.52 21.68 37.80
CA GLN A 69 -26.57 22.86 38.68
C GLN A 69 -27.90 23.00 39.44
N VAL A 70 -28.87 22.09 39.23
CA VAL A 70 -30.15 22.11 39.94
C VAL A 70 -29.95 21.54 41.35
N PRO A 71 -30.12 22.34 42.41
CA PRO A 71 -29.93 21.88 43.78
C PRO A 71 -31.11 21.01 44.24
N GLU A 72 -31.00 20.43 45.44
CA GLU A 72 -32.13 19.73 46.05
C GLU A 72 -33.35 20.64 46.23
N LEU A 73 -34.55 20.05 46.24
CA LEU A 73 -35.83 20.79 46.28
C LEU A 73 -35.94 21.82 47.43
N LYS A 74 -35.17 21.65 48.52
CA LYS A 74 -35.17 22.57 49.67
C LYS A 74 -34.40 23.86 49.41
N GLU A 75 -33.44 23.83 48.50
CA GLU A 75 -32.53 24.93 48.15
C GLU A 75 -32.84 25.48 46.75
N LEU A 76 -33.83 24.92 46.07
CA LEU A 76 -34.27 25.34 44.75
C LEU A 76 -35.03 26.67 44.82
N GLU A 77 -34.52 27.69 44.13
CA GLU A 77 -35.24 28.93 43.86
C GLU A 77 -36.09 28.76 42.59
N PRO A 78 -37.44 28.71 42.67
CA PRO A 78 -38.29 28.38 41.53
C PRO A 78 -38.28 29.41 40.40
N GLU A 79 -37.87 30.65 40.71
CA GLU A 79 -37.80 31.77 39.76
C GLU A 79 -36.47 31.82 39.00
N SER A 80 -35.50 30.98 39.38
CA SER A 80 -34.15 30.95 38.82
C SER A 80 -33.98 29.82 37.78
N CYS A 81 -33.47 30.13 36.59
CA CYS A 81 -33.10 29.15 35.57
C CYS A 81 -31.70 28.59 35.84
N LEU A 82 -31.63 27.32 36.24
CA LEU A 82 -30.38 26.59 36.50
C LEU A 82 -30.11 25.47 35.49
N LEU A 83 -30.84 25.49 34.36
CA LEU A 83 -30.73 24.50 33.30
C LEU A 83 -29.79 24.99 32.21
N CYS A 84 -29.05 24.06 31.63
CA CYS A 84 -28.21 24.29 30.45
C CYS A 84 -28.65 23.34 29.34
N TRP A 85 -28.54 23.77 28.08
CA TRP A 85 -28.83 22.94 26.93
C TRP A 85 -27.54 22.68 26.15
N ASP A 86 -27.31 21.42 25.81
CA ASP A 86 -26.21 20.96 24.96
C ASP A 86 -26.81 20.29 23.73
N ILE A 87 -26.60 20.90 22.57
CA ILE A 87 -27.26 20.54 21.31
C ILE A 87 -26.20 20.20 20.28
N ILE A 88 -26.33 19.04 19.67
CA ILE A 88 -25.57 18.69 18.46
C ILE A 88 -26.46 18.93 17.25
N LEU A 89 -26.11 19.92 16.43
CA LEU A 89 -26.79 20.27 15.20
C LEU A 89 -25.98 19.78 14.00
N ILE A 90 -26.59 18.95 13.16
CA ILE A 90 -26.05 18.57 11.85
C ILE A 90 -26.75 19.41 10.79
N THR A 91 -26.00 20.25 10.07
CA THR A 91 -26.56 21.16 9.06
C THR A 91 -25.60 21.42 7.89
N GLU A 92 -26.15 21.78 6.74
CA GLU A 92 -25.41 22.35 5.60
C GLU A 92 -25.27 23.88 5.70
N GLN A 93 -25.86 24.51 6.73
CA GLN A 93 -25.84 25.96 6.91
C GLN A 93 -24.53 26.45 7.56
N SER A 94 -24.21 27.73 7.35
CA SER A 94 -23.02 28.36 7.94
C SER A 94 -23.18 28.58 9.45
N ILE A 95 -22.05 28.77 10.15
CA ILE A 95 -22.06 29.16 11.57
C ILE A 95 -22.81 30.48 11.79
N ASP A 96 -22.77 31.40 10.82
CA ASP A 96 -23.49 32.67 10.89
C ASP A 96 -25.01 32.45 10.94
N ALA A 97 -25.54 31.52 10.15
CA ALA A 97 -26.96 31.17 10.19
C ALA A 97 -27.39 30.57 11.53
N ILE A 98 -26.47 29.88 12.23
CA ILE A 98 -26.70 29.37 13.59
C ILE A 98 -26.67 30.51 14.61
N ASN A 99 -25.73 31.44 14.48
CA ASN A 99 -25.64 32.62 15.34
C ASN A 99 -26.88 33.51 15.24
N ASP A 100 -27.46 33.64 14.04
CA ASP A 100 -28.68 34.44 13.80
C ASP A 100 -29.87 33.94 14.63
N THR A 101 -29.96 32.64 14.93
CA THR A 101 -31.01 32.07 15.82
C THR A 101 -30.95 32.63 17.25
N PHE A 102 -29.81 33.18 17.67
CA PHE A 102 -29.61 33.73 19.00
C PHE A 102 -29.62 35.27 19.03
N ILE A 103 -29.90 35.95 17.91
CA ILE A 103 -29.78 37.42 17.81
C ILE A 103 -30.74 38.19 18.73
N PHE A 104 -31.88 37.60 19.11
CA PHE A 104 -32.89 38.20 19.97
C PHE A 104 -32.81 37.76 21.44
N VAL A 105 -31.72 37.09 21.82
CA VAL A 105 -31.50 36.59 23.18
C VAL A 105 -30.91 37.68 24.08
N ALA A 106 -31.22 37.65 25.38
CA ALA A 106 -30.71 38.63 26.34
C ALA A 106 -29.16 38.59 26.42
N GLU A 107 -28.52 39.76 26.52
CA GLU A 107 -27.04 39.92 26.55
C GLU A 107 -26.36 39.12 27.68
N GLU A 108 -27.11 38.71 28.70
CA GLU A 108 -26.61 38.00 29.88
C GLU A 108 -26.53 36.47 29.70
N TRP A 109 -26.94 35.92 28.55
CA TRP A 109 -26.86 34.47 28.31
C TRP A 109 -25.45 34.05 27.90
N GLN A 110 -25.02 32.88 28.39
CA GLN A 110 -23.77 32.28 27.98
C GLN A 110 -24.02 31.33 26.83
N ILE A 111 -23.49 31.63 25.64
CA ILE A 111 -23.66 30.81 24.43
C ILE A 111 -22.27 30.46 23.88
N SER A 112 -22.04 29.18 23.62
CA SER A 112 -20.85 28.67 22.94
C SER A 112 -21.28 27.80 21.77
N ILE A 113 -20.87 28.19 20.56
CA ILE A 113 -21.09 27.43 19.34
C ILE A 113 -19.73 27.00 18.82
N GLU A 114 -19.47 25.70 18.87
CA GLU A 114 -18.21 25.10 18.45
C GLU A 114 -18.48 24.13 17.30
N LYS A 115 -17.63 24.17 16.27
CA LYS A 115 -17.70 23.18 15.20
C LYS A 115 -17.06 21.89 15.73
N VAL A 116 -17.81 20.78 15.73
CA VAL A 116 -17.37 19.50 16.32
C VAL A 116 -16.33 18.79 15.45
N ASP A 117 -16.27 19.09 14.14
CA ASP A 117 -15.10 18.76 13.33
C ASP A 117 -15.01 19.52 11.98
N SER A 118 -13.78 19.74 11.52
CA SER A 118 -13.39 20.28 10.21
C SER A 118 -12.88 19.22 9.22
N ASN A 119 -12.50 18.00 9.64
CA ASN A 119 -12.01 16.94 8.74
C ASN A 119 -12.59 15.57 9.09
N LEU A 120 -13.58 15.14 8.30
CA LEU A 120 -14.31 13.87 8.47
C LEU A 120 -13.65 12.66 7.76
N ASP A 121 -12.37 12.76 7.40
CA ASP A 121 -11.63 11.69 6.71
C ASP A 121 -10.86 10.77 7.68
N ASP A 122 -10.66 11.17 8.95
CA ASP A 122 -9.93 10.41 9.98
C ASP A 122 -10.83 9.73 11.04
N VAL A 123 -12.07 9.37 10.67
CA VAL A 123 -13.09 8.88 11.61
C VAL A 123 -12.96 7.38 11.94
N GLU A 124 -11.78 6.92 12.35
CA GLU A 124 -11.64 5.72 13.20
C GLU A 124 -11.60 6.08 14.71
N TYR A 125 -11.60 7.39 15.05
CA TYR A 125 -11.30 7.87 16.41
C TYR A 125 -12.47 8.01 17.39
N PHE A 126 -13.73 7.73 17.04
CA PHE A 126 -14.87 8.06 17.93
C PHE A 126 -15.90 6.94 18.12
N ASP A 127 -15.46 5.69 18.27
CA ASP A 127 -16.36 4.57 18.61
C ASP A 127 -16.58 4.39 20.11
N TYR A 128 -15.83 5.09 20.98
CA TYR A 128 -15.88 4.88 22.43
C TYR A 128 -16.33 6.12 23.20
N ILE A 129 -17.41 5.97 23.97
CA ILE A 129 -17.99 7.02 24.83
C ILE A 129 -16.98 7.63 25.81
N GLY A 130 -15.97 6.85 26.25
CA GLY A 130 -14.94 7.30 27.17
C GLY A 130 -14.05 8.40 26.59
N GLU A 131 -13.71 8.34 25.30
CA GLU A 131 -12.86 9.35 24.65
C GLU A 131 -13.62 10.67 24.45
N ILE A 132 -14.93 10.59 24.16
CA ILE A 132 -15.82 11.76 24.10
C ILE A 132 -15.86 12.47 25.46
N LEU A 133 -15.98 11.71 26.55
CA LEU A 133 -16.00 12.26 27.91
C LEU A 133 -14.64 12.85 28.33
N VAL A 134 -13.51 12.32 27.83
CA VAL A 134 -12.17 12.90 28.03
C VAL A 134 -12.02 14.22 27.29
N ASN A 135 -12.44 14.28 26.02
CA ASN A 135 -12.39 15.51 25.22
C ASN A 135 -13.28 16.61 25.81
N ARG A 136 -14.37 16.23 26.48
CA ARG A 136 -15.21 17.16 27.25
C ARG A 136 -14.54 17.67 28.54
N GLY A 137 -13.36 17.18 28.89
CA GLY A 137 -12.65 17.53 30.12
C GLY A 137 -13.33 17.01 31.40
N LEU A 138 -14.33 16.13 31.27
CA LEU A 138 -15.11 15.62 32.39
C LEU A 138 -14.36 14.51 33.14
N ILE A 139 -13.52 13.76 32.42
CA ILE A 139 -12.67 12.69 32.96
C ILE A 139 -11.30 12.71 32.31
N THR A 140 -10.30 12.16 32.98
CA THR A 140 -8.93 12.04 32.45
C THR A 140 -8.74 10.73 31.69
N SER A 141 -7.80 10.73 30.73
CA SER A 141 -7.45 9.52 29.95
C SER A 141 -7.06 8.33 30.84
N THR A 142 -6.41 8.61 31.97
CA THR A 142 -6.08 7.62 33.02
C THR A 142 -7.31 7.02 33.71
N GLN A 143 -8.34 7.83 34.00
CA GLN A 143 -9.58 7.33 34.61
C GLN A 143 -10.38 6.43 33.65
N VAL A 144 -10.32 6.71 32.35
CA VAL A 144 -10.94 5.87 31.32
C VAL A 144 -10.20 4.54 31.18
N SER A 145 -8.87 4.53 31.21
CA SER A 145 -8.09 3.29 31.13
C SER A 145 -8.30 2.38 32.34
N ASP A 146 -8.45 2.93 33.54
CA ASP A 146 -8.68 2.16 34.76
C ASP A 146 -10.04 1.44 34.74
N ILE A 147 -11.06 2.05 34.11
CA ILE A 147 -12.42 1.49 34.00
C ILE A 147 -12.55 0.55 32.79
N LEU A 148 -11.82 0.78 31.71
CA LEU A 148 -11.81 -0.08 30.52
C LEU A 148 -11.24 -1.50 30.78
N ALA A 149 -10.46 -1.67 31.84
CA ALA A 149 -10.02 -3.00 32.29
C ALA A 149 -11.19 -3.92 32.71
N ALA A 150 -12.42 -3.39 32.86
CA ALA A 150 -13.55 -4.07 33.45
C ALA A 150 -14.75 -4.43 32.52
N LYS A 151 -14.60 -4.43 31.17
CA LYS A 151 -15.61 -4.85 30.12
C LYS A 151 -16.46 -3.70 29.49
N PRO A 152 -17.19 -3.91 28.35
CA PRO A 152 -17.48 -2.91 27.32
C PRO A 152 -18.69 -1.98 27.61
N LYS A 153 -19.09 -1.82 28.87
CA LYS A 153 -20.21 -0.94 29.27
C LYS A 153 -19.69 0.32 29.97
N THR A 154 -18.78 1.03 29.30
CA THR A 154 -18.02 2.15 29.85
C THR A 154 -18.92 3.30 30.35
N GLY A 155 -20.03 3.60 29.67
CA GLY A 155 -20.95 4.67 30.07
C GLY A 155 -21.74 4.38 31.36
N GLU A 156 -22.23 3.15 31.53
CA GLU A 156 -22.96 2.73 32.74
C GLU A 156 -22.01 2.66 33.95
N LEU A 157 -20.79 2.17 33.76
CA LEU A 157 -19.77 2.08 34.82
C LEU A 157 -19.25 3.46 35.26
N LEU A 158 -19.09 4.41 34.33
CA LEU A 158 -18.70 5.77 34.66
C LEU A 158 -19.76 6.49 35.49
N GLN A 159 -21.05 6.24 35.21
CA GLN A 159 -22.16 6.73 36.02
C GLN A 159 -22.19 6.09 37.41
N GLU A 160 -22.04 4.77 37.50
CA GLU A 160 -22.01 4.04 38.79
C GLU A 160 -20.82 4.45 39.68
N SER A 161 -19.70 4.85 39.07
CA SER A 161 -18.52 5.35 39.78
C SER A 161 -18.63 6.80 40.28
N GLY A 162 -19.70 7.52 39.93
CA GLY A 162 -19.94 8.91 40.33
C GLY A 162 -19.04 9.95 39.66
N LEU A 163 -18.23 9.54 38.67
CA LEU A 163 -17.31 10.43 37.94
C LEU A 163 -18.01 11.30 36.91
N VAL A 164 -19.18 10.88 36.42
CA VAL A 164 -19.91 11.54 35.33
C VAL A 164 -21.41 11.47 35.62
N SER A 165 -22.13 12.58 35.39
CA SER A 165 -23.58 12.63 35.59
C SER A 165 -24.33 11.87 34.49
N ARG A 166 -25.59 11.50 34.75
CA ARG A 166 -26.43 10.82 33.75
C ARG A 166 -26.67 11.69 32.51
N SER A 167 -26.86 13.00 32.71
CA SER A 167 -27.06 13.96 31.63
C SER A 167 -25.81 14.12 30.75
N ASP A 168 -24.61 14.03 31.33
CA ASP A 168 -23.35 14.04 30.57
C ASP A 168 -23.15 12.80 29.69
N VAL A 169 -23.53 11.61 30.20
CA VAL A 169 -23.48 10.35 29.45
C VAL A 169 -24.49 10.37 28.30
N ASP A 170 -25.71 10.87 28.54
CA ASP A 170 -26.75 11.01 27.52
C ASP A 170 -26.34 11.99 26.42
N ALA A 171 -25.71 13.12 26.78
CA ALA A 171 -25.16 14.07 25.83
C ALA A 171 -24.00 13.46 24.99
N ALA A 172 -23.17 12.59 25.58
CA ALA A 172 -22.09 11.92 24.84
C ALA A 172 -22.64 10.84 23.89
N LEU A 173 -23.70 10.13 24.28
CA LEU A 173 -24.41 9.18 23.42
C LEU A 173 -25.11 9.86 22.24
N ALA A 174 -25.69 11.04 22.46
CA ALA A 174 -26.29 11.86 21.42
C ALA A 174 -25.25 12.27 20.36
N GLU A 175 -24.08 12.74 20.81
CA GLU A 175 -22.96 13.10 19.95
C GLU A 175 -22.44 11.90 19.14
N GLN A 176 -22.28 10.73 19.79
CA GLN A 176 -21.88 9.50 19.11
C GLN A 176 -22.87 9.09 18.00
N LYS A 177 -24.18 9.18 18.25
CA LYS A 177 -25.23 8.87 17.25
C LYS A 177 -25.22 9.87 16.10
N ALA A 178 -25.04 11.16 16.39
CA ALA A 178 -24.96 12.21 15.39
C ALA A 178 -23.78 11.96 14.43
N LEU A 179 -22.59 11.71 14.98
CA LEU A 179 -21.37 11.44 14.22
C LEU A 179 -21.48 10.17 13.36
N ARG A 180 -22.08 9.10 13.90
CA ARG A 180 -22.36 7.88 13.12
C ARG A 180 -23.30 8.13 11.94
N THR A 181 -24.34 8.93 12.15
CA THR A 181 -25.32 9.25 11.10
C THR A 181 -24.68 10.06 9.96
N VAL A 182 -23.82 11.03 10.30
CA VAL A 182 -23.05 11.82 9.31
C VAL A 182 -22.09 10.91 8.54
N LYS A 183 -21.40 10.00 9.24
CA LYS A 183 -20.50 9.02 8.62
C LYS A 183 -21.25 8.10 7.65
N GLU A 184 -22.37 7.52 8.08
CA GLU A 184 -23.20 6.63 7.26
C GLU A 184 -23.71 7.32 5.98
N ARG A 185 -24.18 8.57 6.07
CA ARG A 185 -24.63 9.34 4.90
C ARG A 185 -23.50 9.72 3.95
N LYS A 186 -22.32 10.10 4.46
CA LYS A 186 -21.14 10.34 3.62
C LYS A 186 -20.71 9.07 2.89
N THR A 187 -20.75 7.91 3.54
CA THR A 187 -20.51 6.63 2.85
C THR A 187 -21.56 6.33 1.78
N LEU A 188 -22.83 6.69 1.99
CA LEU A 188 -23.89 6.50 0.99
C LEU A 188 -23.72 7.45 -0.21
N SER A 189 -23.39 8.73 0.00
CA SER A 189 -23.15 9.67 -1.11
C SER A 189 -21.87 9.35 -1.90
N ALA A 190 -20.84 8.82 -1.24
CA ALA A 190 -19.63 8.33 -1.91
C ALA A 190 -19.86 7.02 -2.68
N GLN A 191 -20.83 6.20 -2.26
CA GLN A 191 -21.24 5.00 -2.99
C GLN A 191 -21.95 5.33 -4.30
N ASP A 192 -22.73 6.42 -4.37
CA ASP A 192 -23.38 6.86 -5.63
C ASP A 192 -22.37 7.34 -6.69
N ALA A 193 -21.16 7.74 -6.28
CA ALA A 193 -20.07 8.15 -7.19
C ALA A 193 -19.12 7.00 -7.58
N THR A 194 -19.26 5.80 -6.99
CA THR A 194 -18.31 4.69 -7.19
C THR A 194 -19.00 3.46 -7.78
N VAL A 195 -18.54 3.02 -8.96
CA VAL A 195 -19.03 1.80 -9.58
C VAL A 195 -18.24 0.61 -9.07
N ARG A 196 -18.89 -0.25 -8.27
CA ARG A 196 -18.25 -1.47 -7.77
C ARG A 196 -18.19 -2.52 -8.88
N VAL A 197 -17.00 -2.76 -9.41
CA VAL A 197 -16.76 -3.80 -10.41
C VAL A 197 -16.16 -5.05 -9.75
N PRO A 198 -16.71 -6.26 -9.99
CA PRO A 198 -16.08 -7.50 -9.54
C PRO A 198 -14.67 -7.68 -10.14
N ALA A 199 -13.70 -8.10 -9.32
CA ALA A 199 -12.29 -8.24 -9.73
C ALA A 199 -12.09 -9.07 -11.02
N PHE A 200 -12.81 -10.17 -11.17
CA PHE A 200 -12.71 -11.04 -12.36
C PHE A 200 -13.04 -10.33 -13.69
N ARG A 201 -13.85 -9.26 -13.66
CA ARG A 201 -14.17 -8.48 -14.86
C ARG A 201 -12.98 -7.61 -15.27
N LEU A 202 -12.29 -7.02 -14.29
CA LEU A 202 -11.04 -6.29 -14.53
C LEU A 202 -9.95 -7.23 -15.02
N ASP A 203 -9.82 -8.43 -14.43
CA ASP A 203 -8.88 -9.45 -14.91
C ASP A 203 -9.13 -9.85 -16.37
N ARG A 204 -10.41 -10.02 -16.75
CA ARG A 204 -10.77 -10.30 -18.15
C ARG A 204 -10.40 -9.14 -19.08
N LEU A 205 -10.62 -7.90 -18.65
CA LEU A 205 -10.28 -6.72 -19.43
C LEU A 205 -8.75 -6.61 -19.60
N MET A 206 -7.98 -6.88 -18.55
CA MET A 206 -6.51 -6.98 -18.63
C MET A 206 -6.05 -8.04 -19.64
N ASN A 207 -6.67 -9.22 -19.62
CA ASN A 207 -6.30 -10.29 -20.56
C ASN A 207 -6.58 -9.87 -22.01
N LEU A 208 -7.70 -9.21 -22.28
CA LEU A 208 -8.04 -8.69 -23.60
C LEU A 208 -7.05 -7.61 -24.06
N VAL A 209 -6.67 -6.69 -23.17
CA VAL A 209 -5.63 -5.69 -23.45
C VAL A 209 -4.29 -6.37 -23.73
N GLY A 210 -3.92 -7.40 -22.96
CA GLY A 210 -2.70 -8.18 -23.21
C GLY A 210 -2.73 -8.90 -24.57
N GLU A 211 -3.86 -9.50 -24.95
CA GLU A 211 -4.06 -10.09 -26.29
C GLU A 211 -4.01 -9.03 -27.40
N LEU A 212 -4.55 -7.84 -27.15
CA LEU A 212 -4.50 -6.71 -28.09
C LEU A 212 -3.06 -6.25 -28.34
N VAL A 213 -2.25 -6.12 -27.28
CA VAL A 213 -0.81 -5.80 -27.39
C VAL A 213 -0.09 -6.84 -28.25
N ILE A 214 -0.40 -8.13 -28.09
CA ILE A 214 0.19 -9.20 -28.92
C ILE A 214 -0.21 -9.04 -30.41
N VAL A 215 -1.50 -8.79 -30.68
CA VAL A 215 -1.99 -8.60 -32.05
C VAL A 215 -1.41 -7.35 -32.69
N GLN A 216 -1.28 -6.26 -31.93
CA GLN A 216 -0.67 -5.01 -32.38
C GLN A 216 0.82 -5.20 -32.69
N ALA A 217 1.58 -5.89 -31.84
CA ALA A 217 2.98 -6.22 -32.11
C ALA A 217 3.13 -7.05 -33.40
N ARG A 218 2.24 -8.02 -33.63
CA ARG A 218 2.21 -8.80 -34.87
C ARG A 218 1.91 -7.92 -36.10
N MET A 219 0.95 -7.01 -35.97
CA MET A 219 0.58 -6.08 -37.04
C MET A 219 1.76 -5.17 -37.39
N ASN A 220 2.49 -4.69 -36.39
CA ASN A 220 3.67 -3.88 -36.56
C ASN A 220 4.78 -4.66 -37.30
N GLN A 221 5.03 -5.90 -36.90
CA GLN A 221 6.00 -6.78 -37.57
C GLN A 221 5.63 -7.04 -39.04
N LEU A 222 4.34 -7.27 -39.32
CA LEU A 222 3.85 -7.48 -40.68
C LEU A 222 4.00 -6.21 -41.55
N ALA A 223 3.68 -5.04 -40.99
CA ALA A 223 3.85 -3.75 -41.67
C ALA A 223 5.32 -3.51 -42.06
N HIS A 224 6.24 -3.75 -41.12
CA HIS A 224 7.68 -3.67 -41.36
C HIS A 224 8.16 -4.67 -42.42
N SER A 225 7.71 -5.93 -42.36
CA SER A 225 8.12 -6.96 -43.32
C SER A 225 7.67 -6.67 -44.76
N ARG A 226 6.57 -5.92 -44.93
CA ARG A 226 6.01 -5.55 -46.23
C ARG A 226 6.55 -4.23 -46.76
N ASN A 227 7.27 -3.47 -45.93
CA ASN A 227 7.81 -2.15 -46.24
C ASN A 227 6.74 -1.17 -46.79
N ASP A 228 5.53 -1.23 -46.22
CA ASP A 228 4.38 -0.41 -46.61
C ASP A 228 4.23 0.78 -45.65
N GLU A 229 4.55 1.99 -46.12
CA GLU A 229 4.56 3.22 -45.31
C GLU A 229 3.19 3.57 -44.73
N GLU A 230 2.10 3.32 -45.47
CA GLU A 230 0.74 3.61 -45.01
C GLU A 230 0.34 2.63 -43.88
N MET A 231 0.74 1.36 -44.02
CA MET A 231 0.52 0.34 -42.99
C MET A 231 1.36 0.59 -41.73
N MET A 232 2.59 1.07 -41.87
CA MET A 232 3.43 1.46 -40.73
C MET A 232 2.81 2.61 -39.95
N SER A 233 2.36 3.67 -40.62
CA SER A 233 1.70 4.81 -39.96
C SER A 233 0.44 4.39 -39.19
N VAL A 234 -0.42 3.55 -39.78
CA VAL A 234 -1.61 3.03 -39.08
C VAL A 234 -1.22 2.12 -37.89
N SER A 235 -0.13 1.37 -38.02
CA SER A 235 0.37 0.52 -36.93
C SER A 235 0.94 1.35 -35.77
N GLU A 236 1.57 2.49 -36.03
CA GLU A 236 2.03 3.43 -35.01
C GLU A 236 0.87 4.07 -34.26
N ASP A 237 -0.20 4.48 -34.97
CA ASP A 237 -1.42 4.99 -34.33
C ASP A 237 -2.09 3.94 -33.44
N LEU A 238 -2.15 2.68 -33.90
CA LEU A 238 -2.65 1.56 -33.12
C LEU A 238 -1.78 1.28 -31.89
N ASP A 239 -0.46 1.40 -32.01
CA ASP A 239 0.46 1.26 -30.87
C ASP A 239 0.13 2.28 -29.78
N ARG A 240 0.05 3.56 -30.16
CA ARG A 240 -0.27 4.64 -29.22
C ARG A 240 -1.61 4.43 -28.53
N LEU A 241 -2.67 4.13 -29.29
CA LEU A 241 -4.01 3.88 -28.73
C LEU A 241 -4.04 2.64 -27.83
N THR A 242 -3.25 1.62 -28.14
CA THR A 242 -3.16 0.41 -27.32
C THR A 242 -2.44 0.68 -26.00
N ILE A 243 -1.37 1.50 -26.03
CA ILE A 243 -0.68 1.98 -24.82
C ILE A 243 -1.64 2.80 -23.95
N ASP A 244 -2.34 3.78 -24.54
CA ASP A 244 -3.30 4.62 -23.82
C ASP A 244 -4.42 3.78 -23.19
N LEU A 245 -4.96 2.81 -23.93
CA LEU A 245 -6.01 1.91 -23.43
C LEU A 245 -5.48 1.04 -22.28
N ARG A 246 -4.24 0.55 -22.40
CA ARG A 246 -3.59 -0.26 -21.39
C ARG A 246 -3.38 0.51 -20.10
N ASP A 247 -2.86 1.73 -20.19
CA ASP A 247 -2.54 2.54 -19.02
C ASP A 247 -3.82 2.99 -18.29
N ASN A 248 -4.87 3.37 -19.04
CA ASN A 248 -6.21 3.63 -18.48
C ASN A 248 -6.84 2.38 -17.85
N THR A 249 -6.61 1.22 -18.44
CA THR A 249 -7.09 -0.04 -17.88
C THR A 249 -6.38 -0.36 -16.56
N PHE A 250 -5.08 -0.11 -16.48
CA PHE A 250 -4.31 -0.29 -15.25
C PHE A 250 -4.80 0.65 -14.15
N SER A 251 -5.03 1.94 -14.43
CA SER A 251 -5.47 2.91 -13.43
C SER A 251 -6.80 2.52 -12.77
N ILE A 252 -7.74 1.91 -13.52
CA ILE A 252 -9.03 1.43 -12.97
C ILE A 252 -8.84 0.33 -11.91
N ARG A 253 -7.73 -0.40 -11.93
CA ARG A 253 -7.43 -1.51 -11.02
C ARG A 253 -6.62 -1.07 -9.80
N MET A 254 -6.02 0.11 -9.84
CA MET A 254 -5.18 0.61 -8.75
C MET A 254 -6.02 0.96 -7.53
N LEU A 255 -5.44 0.71 -6.35
CA LEU A 255 -5.99 1.07 -5.06
C LEU A 255 -4.91 1.74 -4.20
N PRO A 256 -5.27 2.69 -3.33
CA PRO A 256 -4.31 3.30 -2.41
C PRO A 256 -3.79 2.26 -1.40
N ILE A 257 -2.46 2.18 -1.24
CA ILE A 257 -1.81 1.28 -0.29
C ILE A 257 -2.21 1.57 1.16
N GLY A 258 -2.60 2.81 1.47
CA GLY A 258 -3.04 3.28 2.78
C GLY A 258 -4.19 2.46 3.38
N SER A 259 -5.01 1.82 2.54
CA SER A 259 -6.03 0.86 2.98
C SER A 259 -5.45 -0.29 3.83
N THR A 260 -4.17 -0.62 3.65
CA THR A 260 -3.45 -1.65 4.41
C THR A 260 -2.83 -1.09 5.70
N PHE A 261 -2.52 0.22 5.75
CA PHE A 261 -1.82 0.84 6.89
C PHE A 261 -2.62 0.79 8.19
N GLY A 262 -3.95 0.82 8.12
CA GLY A 262 -4.82 0.63 9.29
C GLY A 262 -4.60 -0.71 10.00
N ARG A 263 -4.36 -1.79 9.23
CA ARG A 263 -4.02 -3.11 9.79
C ARG A 263 -2.66 -3.09 10.49
N PHE A 264 -1.67 -2.41 9.91
CA PHE A 264 -0.33 -2.29 10.49
C PHE A 264 -0.31 -1.48 11.77
N ARG A 265 -1.08 -0.39 11.87
CA ARG A 265 -1.23 0.38 13.11
C ARG A 265 -1.72 -0.49 14.27
N ARG A 266 -2.75 -1.32 14.02
CA ARG A 266 -3.27 -2.27 15.02
C ARG A 266 -2.21 -3.30 15.42
N LEU A 267 -1.52 -3.89 14.44
CA LEU A 267 -0.44 -4.84 14.66
C LEU A 267 0.70 -4.27 15.53
N VAL A 268 1.17 -3.06 15.23
CA VAL A 268 2.23 -2.39 15.99
C VAL A 268 1.80 -2.17 17.44
N ARG A 269 0.55 -1.73 17.66
CA ARG A 269 0.00 -1.49 19.00
C ARG A 269 -0.11 -2.78 19.83
N ASP A 270 -0.53 -3.88 19.21
CA ASP A 270 -0.66 -5.17 19.90
C ASP A 270 0.72 -5.74 20.25
N LEU A 271 1.67 -5.75 19.31
CA LEU A 271 3.05 -6.21 19.56
C LEU A 271 3.79 -5.34 20.57
N SER A 272 3.59 -4.02 20.51
CA SER A 272 4.15 -3.05 21.48
C SER A 272 3.74 -3.42 22.91
N ARG A 273 2.48 -3.82 23.12
CA ARG A 273 1.98 -4.28 24.43
C ARG A 273 2.56 -5.62 24.83
N ASP A 274 2.55 -6.59 23.92
CA ASP A 274 3.01 -7.96 24.21
C ASP A 274 4.51 -8.01 24.58
N LEU A 275 5.31 -7.16 23.95
CA LEU A 275 6.77 -7.12 24.13
C LEU A 275 7.24 -6.05 25.12
N GLY A 276 6.32 -5.22 25.63
CA GLY A 276 6.63 -4.12 26.55
C GLY A 276 7.52 -3.03 25.95
N LYS A 277 7.37 -2.74 24.65
CA LYS A 277 8.14 -1.72 23.93
C LYS A 277 7.23 -0.53 23.60
N GLU A 278 7.70 0.70 23.79
CA GLU A 278 6.95 1.90 23.41
C GLU A 278 7.28 2.27 21.96
N ILE A 279 6.32 2.20 21.03
CA ILE A 279 6.56 2.35 19.58
C ILE A 279 5.53 3.28 18.94
N ARG A 280 6.00 4.17 18.06
CA ARG A 280 5.20 5.02 17.17
C ARG A 280 5.35 4.54 15.73
N LEU A 281 4.21 4.35 15.04
CA LEU A 281 4.18 4.10 13.60
C LEU A 281 3.85 5.39 12.87
N GLU A 282 4.77 5.87 12.05
CA GLU A 282 4.60 7.00 11.14
C GLU A 282 4.38 6.46 9.72
N THR A 283 3.42 7.05 9.00
CA THR A 283 3.02 6.59 7.66
C THR A 283 3.02 7.76 6.69
N GLU A 284 3.66 7.61 5.55
CA GLU A 284 3.76 8.62 4.50
C GLU A 284 3.41 8.01 3.13
N GLY A 285 2.76 8.79 2.26
CA GLY A 285 2.39 8.33 0.91
C GLY A 285 1.30 7.24 0.91
N ALA A 286 0.35 7.32 1.84
CA ALA A 286 -0.76 6.38 1.96
C ALA A 286 -1.68 6.39 0.73
N GLU A 287 -1.71 7.50 0.01
CA GLU A 287 -2.39 7.73 -1.26
C GLU A 287 -1.71 7.05 -2.46
N THR A 288 -0.49 6.52 -2.29
CA THR A 288 0.23 5.83 -3.35
C THR A 288 -0.58 4.64 -3.86
N GLU A 289 -0.90 4.69 -5.15
CA GLU A 289 -1.70 3.71 -5.86
C GLU A 289 -0.89 2.45 -6.23
N LEU A 290 -1.46 1.27 -5.97
CA LEU A 290 -0.86 -0.03 -6.29
C LEU A 290 -1.93 -1.02 -6.77
N ASP A 291 -1.50 -2.01 -7.55
CA ASP A 291 -2.39 -3.08 -8.02
C ASP A 291 -3.00 -3.84 -6.84
N LYS A 292 -4.31 -4.10 -6.87
CA LYS A 292 -4.98 -4.84 -5.80
C LYS A 292 -4.32 -6.18 -5.48
N VAL A 293 -3.90 -6.95 -6.48
CA VAL A 293 -3.26 -8.27 -6.25
C VAL A 293 -1.88 -8.10 -5.64
N VAL A 294 -1.16 -7.03 -5.98
CA VAL A 294 0.10 -6.67 -5.34
C VAL A 294 -0.14 -6.31 -3.87
N ILE A 295 -1.15 -5.47 -3.56
CA ILE A 295 -1.52 -5.11 -2.18
C ILE A 295 -1.86 -6.36 -1.36
N ASP A 296 -2.73 -7.22 -1.88
CA ASP A 296 -3.17 -8.44 -1.18
C ASP A 296 -1.98 -9.39 -0.90
N ARG A 297 -1.01 -9.47 -1.82
CA ARG A 297 0.19 -10.31 -1.66
C ARG A 297 1.29 -9.69 -0.82
N LEU A 298 1.41 -8.36 -0.78
CA LEU A 298 2.37 -7.65 0.07
C LEU A 298 1.99 -7.63 1.53
N GLY A 299 0.71 -7.86 1.87
CA GLY A 299 0.22 -7.83 3.23
C GLY A 299 1.06 -8.68 4.19
N ASP A 300 1.28 -9.95 3.88
CA ASP A 300 2.03 -10.87 4.75
C ASP A 300 3.54 -10.53 4.83
N PRO A 301 4.24 -10.24 3.71
CA PRO A 301 5.62 -9.72 3.73
C PRO A 301 5.80 -8.47 4.60
N LEU A 302 4.93 -7.47 4.46
CA LEU A 302 5.01 -6.23 5.24
C LEU A 302 4.75 -6.46 6.73
N VAL A 303 3.78 -7.31 7.08
CA VAL A 303 3.56 -7.74 8.48
C VAL A 303 4.82 -8.33 9.07
N HIS A 304 5.50 -9.19 8.32
CA HIS A 304 6.71 -9.86 8.80
C HIS A 304 7.88 -8.88 8.99
N LEU A 305 8.08 -7.95 8.04
CA LEU A 305 9.13 -6.94 8.15
C LEU A 305 8.90 -5.99 9.33
N ILE A 306 7.67 -5.52 9.51
CA ILE A 306 7.28 -4.67 10.65
C ILE A 306 7.49 -5.43 11.97
N ARG A 307 7.10 -6.71 12.03
CA ARG A 307 7.35 -7.55 13.20
C ARG A 307 8.84 -7.66 13.50
N ASN A 308 9.70 -7.89 12.50
CA ASN A 308 11.15 -8.00 12.71
C ASN A 308 11.75 -6.69 13.24
N SER A 309 11.30 -5.54 12.72
CA SER A 309 11.67 -4.23 13.26
C SER A 309 11.24 -4.08 14.72
N ILE A 310 10.06 -4.58 15.12
CA ILE A 310 9.61 -4.52 16.52
C ILE A 310 10.35 -5.52 17.42
N ASP A 311 10.45 -6.79 17.02
CA ASP A 311 11.01 -7.88 17.84
C ASP A 311 12.52 -7.70 18.05
N HIS A 312 13.24 -7.43 16.97
CA HIS A 312 14.71 -7.44 16.93
C HIS A 312 15.32 -6.06 16.68
N GLY A 313 14.64 -5.16 15.97
CA GLY A 313 15.14 -3.82 15.68
C GLY A 313 15.05 -2.90 16.91
N ILE A 314 13.84 -2.59 17.36
CA ILE A 314 13.58 -1.63 18.43
C ILE A 314 13.97 -2.20 19.79
N GLU A 315 14.79 -1.47 20.55
CA GLU A 315 15.19 -1.85 21.91
C GLU A 315 14.09 -1.53 22.94
N THR A 316 14.21 -2.07 24.16
CA THR A 316 13.30 -1.70 25.27
C THR A 316 13.49 -0.24 25.68
N PRO A 317 12.46 0.43 26.25
CA PRO A 317 12.57 1.84 26.65
C PRO A 317 13.77 2.13 27.57
N GLU A 318 14.10 1.18 28.45
CA GLU A 318 15.24 1.26 29.37
C GLU A 318 16.58 1.18 28.63
N GLN A 319 16.70 0.26 27.66
CA GLN A 319 17.89 0.13 26.82
C GLN A 319 18.08 1.37 25.93
N ARG A 320 17.00 1.92 25.38
CA ARG A 320 17.04 3.14 24.56
C ARG A 320 17.52 4.34 25.38
N ALA A 321 16.99 4.51 26.59
CA ALA A 321 17.43 5.56 27.50
C ALA A 321 18.92 5.42 27.87
N ALA A 322 19.40 4.19 28.09
CA ALA A 322 20.82 3.94 28.37
C ALA A 322 21.74 4.27 27.18
N LEU A 323 21.23 4.15 25.95
CA LEU A 323 21.93 4.50 24.72
C LEU A 323 21.74 5.97 24.30
N GLY A 324 21.03 6.78 25.10
CA GLY A 324 20.76 8.19 24.82
C GLY A 324 19.73 8.43 23.70
N LYS A 325 18.93 7.42 23.35
CA LYS A 325 17.84 7.50 22.37
C LYS A 325 16.52 7.90 23.06
N GLU A 326 15.56 8.36 22.26
CA GLU A 326 14.20 8.61 22.74
C GLU A 326 13.57 7.31 23.25
N ARG A 327 12.82 7.36 24.35
CA ARG A 327 12.15 6.17 24.93
C ARG A 327 11.21 5.49 23.94
N ILE A 328 10.50 6.29 23.15
CA ILE A 328 9.60 5.83 22.10
C ILE A 328 10.44 5.51 20.86
N GLY A 329 10.36 4.26 20.38
CA GLY A 329 10.93 3.86 19.09
C GLY A 329 10.02 4.28 17.94
N THR A 330 10.61 4.60 16.79
CA THR A 330 9.85 5.04 15.61
C THR A 330 10.03 4.05 14.47
N ILE A 331 8.92 3.62 13.90
CA ILE A 331 8.88 2.89 12.63
C ILE A 331 8.23 3.81 11.60
N HIS A 332 8.94 4.14 10.53
CA HIS A 332 8.45 4.93 9.41
C HIS A 332 8.15 4.00 8.23
N LEU A 333 6.91 4.03 7.75
CA LEU A 333 6.45 3.34 6.55
C LEU A 333 6.11 4.37 5.48
N SER A 334 6.91 4.42 4.41
CA SER A 334 6.64 5.26 3.23
C SER A 334 6.34 4.43 2.00
N ALA A 335 5.48 4.97 1.15
CA ALA A 335 5.34 4.53 -0.23
C ALA A 335 5.44 5.76 -1.16
N GLU A 336 6.18 5.64 -2.25
CA GLU A 336 6.29 6.70 -3.26
C GLU A 336 6.27 6.11 -4.67
N HIS A 337 5.76 6.88 -5.62
CA HIS A 337 5.89 6.60 -7.05
C HIS A 337 7.23 7.11 -7.56
N ALA A 338 8.00 6.24 -8.21
CA ALA A 338 9.26 6.56 -8.87
C ALA A 338 9.22 6.07 -10.33
N GLU A 339 8.92 6.97 -11.26
CA GLU A 339 8.82 6.71 -12.71
C GLU A 339 7.88 5.54 -13.08
N SER A 340 8.44 4.33 -13.22
CA SER A 340 7.74 3.09 -13.59
C SER A 340 7.64 2.06 -12.45
N HIS A 341 8.07 2.46 -11.25
CA HIS A 341 8.11 1.62 -10.06
C HIS A 341 7.45 2.29 -8.87
N VAL A 342 6.95 1.47 -7.95
CA VAL A 342 6.56 1.90 -6.60
C VAL A 342 7.65 1.49 -5.64
N VAL A 343 8.13 2.45 -4.86
CA VAL A 343 9.14 2.22 -3.82
C VAL A 343 8.45 2.28 -2.47
N ILE A 344 8.50 1.17 -1.73
CA ILE A 344 8.01 1.08 -0.36
C ILE A 344 9.24 1.00 0.56
N ARG A 345 9.33 1.87 1.56
CA ARG A 345 10.40 1.84 2.56
C ARG A 345 9.83 1.61 3.94
N ILE A 346 10.49 0.73 4.68
CA ILE A 346 10.25 0.49 6.10
C ILE A 346 11.54 0.85 6.82
N GLN A 347 11.49 1.85 7.68
CA GLN A 347 12.64 2.32 8.44
C GLN A 347 12.34 2.24 9.93
N ASP A 348 13.28 1.70 10.70
CA ASP A 348 13.28 1.76 12.16
C ASP A 348 14.51 2.51 12.68
N ASP A 349 14.38 3.09 13.87
CA ASP A 349 15.47 3.78 14.59
C ASP A 349 16.09 2.89 15.69
N GLY A 350 16.02 1.58 15.48
CA GLY A 350 16.43 0.56 16.44
C GLY A 350 17.94 0.37 16.57
N ALA A 351 18.32 -0.80 17.07
CA ALA A 351 19.72 -1.18 17.26
C ALA A 351 20.47 -1.42 15.94
N GLY A 352 19.76 -1.49 14.80
CA GLY A 352 20.33 -1.91 13.54
C GLY A 352 20.76 -3.39 13.55
N ILE A 353 21.29 -3.84 12.43
CA ILE A 353 21.72 -5.22 12.22
C ILE A 353 23.20 -5.34 12.58
N ASN A 354 23.53 -6.34 13.39
CA ASN A 354 24.91 -6.67 13.73
C ASN A 354 25.53 -7.57 12.64
N THR A 355 26.31 -6.96 11.76
CA THR A 355 26.98 -7.64 10.64
C THR A 355 28.03 -8.66 11.10
N ASP A 356 28.67 -8.45 12.25
CA ASP A 356 29.64 -9.40 12.81
C ASP A 356 28.97 -10.73 13.20
N ARG A 357 27.80 -10.66 13.86
CA ARG A 357 27.00 -11.85 14.21
C ARG A 357 26.51 -12.61 12.99
N ILE A 358 26.12 -11.89 11.93
CA ILE A 358 25.72 -12.51 10.66
C ILE A 358 26.92 -13.23 10.05
N ARG A 359 28.08 -12.58 10.02
CA ARG A 359 29.32 -13.15 9.50
C ARG A 359 29.73 -14.42 10.25
N GLU A 360 29.70 -14.40 11.58
CA GLU A 360 29.98 -15.59 12.40
C GLU A 360 29.01 -16.73 12.09
N LYS A 361 27.71 -16.45 12.04
CA LYS A 361 26.68 -17.46 11.75
C LYS A 361 26.76 -18.01 10.33
N ALA A 362 27.15 -17.18 9.36
CA ALA A 362 27.41 -17.59 7.98
C ALA A 362 28.63 -18.50 7.88
N LYS A 363 29.70 -18.23 8.64
CA LYS A 363 30.88 -19.11 8.75
C LYS A 363 30.54 -20.46 9.37
N GLU A 364 29.77 -20.49 10.46
CA GLU A 364 29.33 -21.73 11.12
C GLU A 364 28.52 -22.63 10.18
N ARG A 365 27.75 -22.03 9.28
CA ARG A 365 26.92 -22.73 8.29
C ARG A 365 27.63 -23.06 6.98
N GLY A 366 28.90 -22.67 6.83
CA GLY A 366 29.68 -22.92 5.61
C GLY A 366 29.25 -22.10 4.40
N LEU A 367 28.46 -21.03 4.59
CA LEU A 367 28.02 -20.15 3.50
C LEU A 367 29.15 -19.23 3.00
N ILE A 368 30.11 -18.92 3.87
CA ILE A 368 31.26 -18.07 3.55
C ILE A 368 32.54 -18.70 4.08
N SER A 369 33.66 -18.55 3.34
CA SER A 369 34.97 -19.02 3.79
C SER A 369 35.51 -18.14 4.92
N ALA A 370 36.38 -18.71 5.78
CA ALA A 370 36.91 -17.99 6.93
C ALA A 370 37.68 -16.70 6.55
N ASP A 371 38.26 -16.69 5.34
CA ASP A 371 39.10 -15.64 4.78
C ASP A 371 38.35 -14.72 3.79
N SER A 372 37.04 -14.88 3.57
CA SER A 372 36.31 -14.02 2.62
C SER A 372 36.20 -12.59 3.15
N GLN A 373 36.55 -11.62 2.30
CA GLN A 373 36.34 -10.19 2.55
C GLN A 373 35.10 -9.75 1.78
N LEU A 374 33.95 -9.86 2.44
CA LEU A 374 32.68 -9.38 1.91
C LEU A 374 32.44 -7.93 2.31
N SER A 375 31.79 -7.17 1.43
CA SER A 375 31.27 -5.85 1.74
C SER A 375 30.14 -5.94 2.79
N GLU A 376 29.83 -4.83 3.47
CA GLU A 376 28.71 -4.81 4.44
C GLU A 376 27.37 -5.14 3.78
N ASP A 377 27.17 -4.68 2.53
CA ASP A 377 25.96 -4.95 1.75
C ASP A 377 25.83 -6.43 1.39
N GLU A 378 26.93 -7.09 1.00
CA GLU A 378 26.96 -8.54 0.75
C GLU A 378 26.63 -9.35 2.02
N ILE A 379 27.15 -8.92 3.17
CA ILE A 379 26.86 -9.57 4.45
C ILE A 379 25.38 -9.42 4.81
N LEU A 380 24.79 -8.24 4.61
CA LEU A 380 23.36 -8.03 4.83
C LEU A 380 22.50 -8.87 3.90
N HIS A 381 22.96 -9.11 2.67
CA HIS A 381 22.23 -9.94 1.71
C HIS A 381 22.14 -11.42 2.12
N LEU A 382 23.10 -11.93 2.92
CA LEU A 382 23.07 -13.28 3.48
C LEU A 382 21.84 -13.56 4.37
N ILE A 383 21.18 -12.51 4.88
CA ILE A 383 19.96 -12.64 5.68
C ILE A 383 18.82 -13.29 4.88
N PHE A 384 18.86 -13.16 3.56
CA PHE A 384 17.85 -13.72 2.67
C PHE A 384 18.13 -15.17 2.25
N GLU A 385 19.25 -15.77 2.69
CA GLU A 385 19.56 -17.16 2.36
C GLU A 385 18.57 -18.13 3.04
N PRO A 386 18.19 -19.24 2.36
CA PRO A 386 17.22 -20.18 2.90
C PRO A 386 17.57 -20.68 4.30
N GLY A 387 16.62 -20.56 5.21
CA GLY A 387 16.80 -20.97 6.61
C GLY A 387 17.82 -20.15 7.41
N PHE A 388 18.35 -19.04 6.87
CA PHE A 388 19.20 -18.10 7.59
C PHE A 388 18.34 -17.32 8.61
N SER A 389 18.31 -17.80 9.85
CA SER A 389 17.70 -17.10 10.97
C SER A 389 18.72 -16.96 12.08
N THR A 390 18.85 -15.77 12.66
CA THR A 390 19.74 -15.50 13.79
C THR A 390 19.19 -16.02 15.12
N ALA A 391 17.91 -16.40 15.19
CA ALA A 391 17.27 -16.91 16.40
C ALA A 391 17.84 -18.27 16.85
N GLN A 392 18.08 -18.43 18.16
CA GLN A 392 18.49 -19.69 18.81
C GLN A 392 17.29 -20.54 19.27
N GLN A 393 16.08 -19.97 19.31
CA GLN A 393 14.84 -20.68 19.64
C GLN A 393 13.82 -20.48 18.52
N ILE A 394 13.15 -21.57 18.13
CA ILE A 394 11.95 -21.53 17.30
C ILE A 394 10.84 -20.99 18.21
N SER A 395 10.37 -19.76 17.98
CA SER A 395 9.24 -19.24 18.75
C SER A 395 7.95 -19.93 18.31
N ASP A 396 7.14 -20.39 19.28
CA ASP A 396 5.91 -21.16 19.08
C ASP A 396 4.79 -20.39 18.33
N VAL A 397 5.03 -19.13 17.93
CA VAL A 397 4.02 -18.26 17.31
C VAL A 397 4.09 -18.27 15.76
N SER A 398 5.09 -18.93 15.17
CA SER A 398 5.24 -19.01 13.70
C SER A 398 5.07 -20.43 13.17
N GLY A 399 3.86 -20.98 13.32
CA GLY A 399 3.47 -22.29 12.79
C GLY A 399 3.47 -22.43 11.25
N ARG A 400 4.18 -21.56 10.52
CA ARG A 400 4.36 -21.61 9.05
C ARG A 400 5.78 -21.35 8.55
N GLY A 401 6.78 -21.22 9.42
CA GLY A 401 8.18 -21.13 8.98
C GLY A 401 8.47 -19.94 8.04
N VAL A 402 8.08 -18.72 8.44
CA VAL A 402 8.30 -17.52 7.63
C VAL A 402 9.64 -16.90 8.01
N GLY A 403 10.66 -17.09 7.17
CA GLY A 403 11.95 -16.40 7.25
C GLY A 403 12.05 -15.25 6.24
N MET A 404 13.21 -14.58 6.21
CA MET A 404 13.45 -13.50 5.26
C MET A 404 13.60 -13.99 3.81
N ASP A 405 13.96 -15.25 3.63
CA ASP A 405 13.89 -16.00 2.37
C ASP A 405 12.47 -16.01 1.77
N VAL A 406 11.44 -16.27 2.59
CA VAL A 406 10.03 -16.27 2.14
C VAL A 406 9.59 -14.87 1.71
N VAL A 407 10.02 -13.84 2.44
CA VAL A 407 9.73 -12.43 2.07
C VAL A 407 10.40 -12.07 0.75
N LYS A 408 11.67 -12.41 0.55
CA LYS A 408 12.39 -12.16 -0.71
C LYS A 408 11.71 -12.86 -1.87
N ARG A 409 11.39 -14.16 -1.74
CA ARG A 409 10.67 -14.91 -2.79
C ARG A 409 9.31 -14.30 -3.08
N SER A 410 8.53 -13.93 -2.06
CA SER A 410 7.22 -13.31 -2.26
C SER A 410 7.30 -11.96 -2.99
N ILE A 411 8.37 -11.18 -2.79
CA ILE A 411 8.59 -9.91 -3.50
C ILE A 411 9.08 -10.17 -4.94
N GLN A 412 9.97 -11.15 -5.13
CA GLN A 412 10.43 -11.56 -6.46
C GLN A 412 9.29 -12.13 -7.33
N ASP A 413 8.37 -12.89 -6.74
CA ASP A 413 7.16 -13.41 -7.40
C ASP A 413 6.21 -12.32 -7.92
N LEU A 414 6.36 -11.10 -7.41
CA LEU A 414 5.65 -9.89 -7.85
C LEU A 414 6.45 -9.11 -8.90
N GLY A 415 7.61 -9.61 -9.33
CA GLY A 415 8.55 -8.90 -10.20
C GLY A 415 9.31 -7.78 -9.50
N GLY A 416 9.29 -7.75 -8.16
CA GLY A 416 9.96 -6.74 -7.36
C GLY A 416 11.35 -7.13 -6.89
N GLN A 417 12.01 -6.17 -6.26
CA GLN A 417 13.30 -6.33 -5.59
C GLN A 417 13.22 -5.84 -4.15
N VAL A 418 14.01 -6.46 -3.27
CA VAL A 418 14.14 -6.05 -1.87
C VAL A 418 15.62 -5.82 -1.55
N SER A 419 15.89 -4.74 -0.82
CA SER A 419 17.23 -4.38 -0.36
C SER A 419 17.17 -3.93 1.09
N ILE A 420 18.25 -4.19 1.84
CA ILE A 420 18.38 -3.82 3.25
C ILE A 420 19.61 -2.93 3.38
N ASN A 421 19.45 -1.79 4.02
CA ASN A 421 20.55 -0.97 4.49
C ASN A 421 20.42 -0.83 6.00
N SER A 422 21.47 -1.11 6.76
CA SER A 422 21.40 -1.06 8.22
C SER A 422 22.71 -0.56 8.79
N ASN A 423 22.61 0.30 9.80
CA ASN A 423 23.75 0.83 10.52
C ASN A 423 23.60 0.47 12.00
N HIS A 424 24.59 -0.24 12.55
CA HIS A 424 24.57 -0.64 13.95
C HIS A 424 24.44 0.59 14.87
N GLY A 425 23.46 0.54 15.77
CA GLY A 425 23.08 1.62 16.69
C GLY A 425 22.19 2.72 16.11
N LYS A 426 21.97 2.78 14.79
CA LYS A 426 21.15 3.83 14.13
C LYS A 426 19.81 3.33 13.61
N GLY A 427 19.69 2.03 13.34
CA GLY A 427 18.47 1.41 12.85
C GLY A 427 18.63 0.74 11.49
N THR A 428 17.52 0.31 10.91
CA THR A 428 17.47 -0.44 9.65
C THR A 428 16.47 0.19 8.69
N THR A 429 16.83 0.21 7.41
CA THR A 429 15.96 0.59 6.29
C THR A 429 15.83 -0.56 5.32
N ILE A 430 14.61 -1.00 5.10
CA ILE A 430 14.25 -2.03 4.11
C ILE A 430 13.53 -1.34 2.97
N LYS A 431 14.09 -1.43 1.76
CA LYS A 431 13.53 -0.83 0.55
C LYS A 431 13.03 -1.94 -0.37
N ILE A 432 11.76 -1.89 -0.69
CA ILE A 432 11.07 -2.75 -1.65
C ILE A 432 10.79 -1.92 -2.89
N THR A 433 11.11 -2.43 -4.07
CA THR A 433 10.83 -1.79 -5.35
C THR A 433 10.00 -2.72 -6.19
N LEU A 434 8.82 -2.27 -6.61
CA LEU A 434 7.84 -3.07 -7.34
C LEU A 434 7.50 -2.40 -8.66
N PRO A 435 7.29 -3.16 -9.75
CA PRO A 435 6.76 -2.60 -10.99
C PRO A 435 5.30 -2.18 -10.79
N MET A 436 4.87 -1.13 -11.51
CA MET A 436 3.50 -0.61 -11.44
C MET A 436 2.45 -1.50 -12.14
N THR A 437 2.83 -2.56 -12.85
CA THR A 437 1.95 -3.27 -13.80
C THR A 437 2.04 -4.79 -13.71
N LEU A 438 1.22 -5.50 -14.52
CA LEU A 438 1.44 -6.91 -14.85
C LEU A 438 2.92 -7.13 -15.18
N ALA A 439 3.49 -8.25 -14.75
CA ALA A 439 4.89 -8.60 -15.02
C ALA A 439 5.17 -8.69 -16.53
N ILE A 440 5.43 -7.55 -17.16
CA ILE A 440 6.08 -7.45 -18.45
C ILE A 440 7.55 -7.69 -18.17
N ILE A 441 8.11 -8.68 -18.84
CA ILE A 441 9.54 -8.92 -18.83
C ILE A 441 10.11 -8.61 -20.20
N GLU A 442 11.30 -8.00 -20.17
CA GLU A 442 12.18 -8.05 -21.31
C GLU A 442 12.89 -9.39 -21.29
N GLY A 443 12.76 -10.13 -22.38
CA GLY A 443 13.39 -11.43 -22.52
C GLY A 443 14.28 -11.50 -23.76
N LEU A 444 15.26 -12.37 -23.71
CA LEU A 444 15.97 -12.86 -24.88
C LEU A 444 15.26 -14.11 -25.39
N MET A 445 14.71 -14.04 -26.60
CA MET A 445 14.09 -15.17 -27.25
C MET A 445 15.15 -16.07 -27.89
N VAL A 446 15.05 -17.36 -27.59
CA VAL A 446 15.94 -18.39 -28.09
C VAL A 446 15.13 -19.55 -28.67
N ALA A 447 15.70 -20.24 -29.64
CA ALA A 447 15.12 -21.44 -30.24
C ALA A 447 15.94 -22.67 -29.85
N VAL A 448 15.24 -23.77 -29.60
CA VAL A 448 15.81 -25.11 -29.43
C VAL A 448 14.93 -26.09 -30.18
N SER A 449 15.45 -26.68 -31.25
CA SER A 449 14.68 -27.38 -32.26
C SER A 449 13.58 -26.48 -32.84
N ASP A 450 12.33 -26.94 -32.82
CA ASP A 450 11.18 -26.17 -33.31
C ASP A 450 10.50 -25.35 -32.19
N GLU A 451 11.01 -25.43 -30.96
CA GLU A 451 10.42 -24.81 -29.77
C GLU A 451 11.12 -23.48 -29.44
N ARG A 452 10.33 -22.52 -28.93
CA ARG A 452 10.81 -21.19 -28.54
C ARG A 452 10.74 -20.99 -27.03
N TYR A 453 11.81 -20.42 -26.49
CA TYR A 453 11.96 -20.12 -25.08
C TYR A 453 12.34 -18.66 -24.89
N VAL A 454 12.04 -18.11 -23.71
CA VAL A 454 12.36 -16.73 -23.35
C VAL A 454 13.19 -16.76 -22.06
N LEU A 455 14.40 -16.21 -22.10
CA LEU A 455 15.23 -15.99 -20.92
C LEU A 455 15.06 -14.54 -20.46
N PRO A 456 14.87 -14.25 -19.15
CA PRO A 456 14.83 -12.88 -18.66
C PRO A 456 16.12 -12.13 -19.02
N LEU A 457 16.02 -11.02 -19.74
CA LEU A 457 17.19 -10.26 -20.20
C LEU A 457 18.01 -9.72 -19.02
N SER A 458 17.36 -9.45 -17.88
CA SER A 458 18.01 -9.05 -16.63
C SER A 458 19.00 -10.08 -16.08
N ALA A 459 18.84 -11.36 -16.44
CA ALA A 459 19.76 -12.43 -16.04
C ALA A 459 20.87 -12.66 -17.07
N VAL A 460 20.72 -12.17 -18.31
CA VAL A 460 21.66 -12.44 -19.42
C VAL A 460 22.83 -11.47 -19.37
N GLU A 461 24.06 -12.00 -19.39
CA GLU A 461 25.30 -11.22 -19.44
C GLU A 461 25.82 -11.08 -20.88
N GLU A 462 26.03 -12.21 -21.58
CA GLU A 462 26.48 -12.24 -22.96
C GLU A 462 26.07 -13.53 -23.68
N CYS A 463 26.10 -13.53 -25.02
CA CYS A 463 25.86 -14.72 -25.84
C CYS A 463 27.12 -15.05 -26.64
N ILE A 464 27.51 -16.32 -26.67
CA ILE A 464 28.71 -16.78 -27.39
C ILE A 464 28.38 -17.94 -28.31
N GLU A 465 29.15 -18.10 -29.38
CA GLU A 465 29.04 -19.25 -30.28
C GLU A 465 29.95 -20.39 -29.80
N LEU A 466 29.40 -21.59 -29.73
CA LEU A 466 30.12 -22.81 -29.41
C LEU A 466 30.64 -23.42 -30.72
N GLN A 467 31.92 -23.17 -31.03
CA GLN A 467 32.54 -23.77 -32.22
C GLN A 467 32.77 -25.28 -32.02
N ASN A 468 31.99 -26.08 -32.75
CA ASN A 468 32.10 -27.54 -32.91
C ASN A 468 32.41 -28.34 -31.63
N GLY A 469 31.34 -28.76 -30.96
CA GLY A 469 31.26 -30.03 -30.23
C GLY A 469 32.53 -30.44 -29.50
N GLY A 470 33.01 -29.60 -28.59
CA GLY A 470 34.09 -29.92 -27.67
C GLY A 470 33.71 -31.14 -26.85
N LYS A 471 33.95 -32.33 -27.41
CA LYS A 471 34.00 -33.61 -26.72
C LYS A 471 35.18 -33.57 -25.77
N SER A 472 35.05 -32.82 -24.69
CA SER A 472 35.79 -33.11 -23.47
C SER A 472 35.07 -34.27 -22.80
N GLU A 473 35.14 -35.46 -23.42
CA GLU A 473 34.66 -36.76 -22.91
C GLU A 473 35.49 -37.23 -21.69
N ARG A 474 35.85 -36.34 -20.76
CA ARG A 474 36.75 -36.72 -19.67
C ARG A 474 36.50 -36.13 -18.29
N ASN A 475 35.44 -35.35 -18.10
CA ASN A 475 34.88 -35.06 -16.77
C ASN A 475 33.41 -34.71 -16.94
N ASP A 476 32.57 -35.12 -16.00
CA ASP A 476 31.09 -34.94 -15.96
C ASP A 476 30.59 -33.48 -16.01
N LYS A 477 31.48 -32.51 -16.24
CA LYS A 477 31.18 -31.08 -16.20
C LYS A 477 31.44 -30.45 -17.56
N ARG A 478 30.36 -30.06 -18.23
CA ARG A 478 30.38 -29.31 -19.49
C ARG A 478 30.78 -27.86 -19.20
N LEU A 479 31.98 -27.49 -19.64
CA LEU A 479 32.58 -26.19 -19.38
C LEU A 479 32.85 -25.46 -20.70
N VAL A 480 32.62 -24.15 -20.73
CA VAL A 480 33.00 -23.25 -21.82
C VAL A 480 33.96 -22.19 -21.29
N GLN A 481 35.00 -21.85 -22.05
CA GLN A 481 35.99 -20.86 -21.62
C GLN A 481 35.60 -19.47 -22.12
N ILE A 482 35.44 -18.52 -21.19
CA ILE A 482 35.01 -17.14 -21.47
C ILE A 482 36.00 -16.19 -20.82
N ARG A 483 36.72 -15.41 -21.64
CA ARG A 483 37.73 -14.44 -21.18
C ARG A 483 38.75 -15.01 -20.18
N GLY A 484 39.04 -16.32 -20.28
CA GLY A 484 39.98 -17.02 -19.41
C GLY A 484 39.34 -17.80 -18.26
N GLU A 485 38.06 -17.59 -17.95
CA GLU A 485 37.32 -18.30 -16.91
C GLU A 485 36.55 -19.49 -17.49
N LEU A 486 36.44 -20.58 -16.71
CA LEU A 486 35.66 -21.76 -17.08
C LEU A 486 34.25 -21.62 -16.53
N VAL A 487 33.27 -21.51 -17.41
CA VAL A 487 31.86 -21.35 -17.07
C VAL A 487 31.13 -22.68 -17.34
N PRO A 488 30.43 -23.26 -16.35
CA PRO A 488 29.58 -24.43 -16.58
C PRO A 488 28.39 -24.07 -17.46
N TYR A 489 27.97 -25.01 -18.30
CA TYR A 489 26.77 -24.83 -19.11
C TYR A 489 25.96 -26.12 -19.22
N MET A 490 24.64 -25.98 -19.37
CA MET A 490 23.73 -27.07 -19.68
C MET A 490 23.18 -26.94 -21.10
N ARG A 491 22.80 -28.05 -21.72
CA ARG A 491 22.09 -28.04 -23.00
C ARG A 491 20.60 -28.11 -22.75
N LEU A 492 19.88 -27.05 -23.11
CA LEU A 492 18.43 -27.00 -22.93
C LEU A 492 17.71 -28.11 -23.70
N ARG A 493 18.25 -28.49 -24.87
CA ARG A 493 17.75 -29.61 -25.67
C ARG A 493 17.66 -30.91 -24.86
N GLU A 494 18.71 -31.22 -24.13
CA GLU A 494 18.79 -32.48 -23.38
C GLU A 494 17.91 -32.42 -22.13
N TRP A 495 17.92 -31.29 -21.43
CA TRP A 495 17.08 -31.05 -20.25
C TRP A 495 15.59 -31.20 -20.56
N PHE A 496 15.13 -30.56 -21.64
CA PHE A 496 13.74 -30.65 -22.08
C PHE A 496 13.43 -31.91 -22.91
N ASN A 497 14.40 -32.82 -23.04
CA ASN A 497 14.28 -34.07 -23.82
C ASN A 497 13.73 -33.85 -25.24
N LEU A 498 14.24 -32.81 -25.91
CA LEU A 498 13.79 -32.40 -27.23
C LEU A 498 14.49 -33.22 -28.33
N SER A 499 13.70 -33.77 -29.23
CA SER A 499 14.20 -34.47 -30.42
C SER A 499 14.57 -33.47 -31.52
N GLY A 500 15.63 -33.72 -32.29
CA GLY A 500 16.02 -32.86 -33.40
C GLY A 500 17.50 -32.98 -33.77
N ALA A 501 17.89 -32.44 -34.92
CA ALA A 501 19.29 -32.35 -35.29
C ALA A 501 19.97 -31.22 -34.51
N ILE A 502 21.12 -31.50 -33.91
CA ILE A 502 21.96 -30.48 -33.28
C ILE A 502 22.56 -29.61 -34.40
N PRO A 503 22.42 -28.27 -34.36
CA PRO A 503 22.98 -27.40 -35.37
C PRO A 503 24.51 -27.46 -35.39
N ALA A 504 25.12 -27.07 -36.52
CA ALA A 504 26.58 -27.07 -36.66
C ALA A 504 27.28 -26.06 -35.74
N ILE A 505 26.56 -25.01 -35.36
CA ILE A 505 27.01 -23.98 -34.41
C ILE A 505 25.90 -23.87 -33.36
N GLU A 506 26.19 -24.30 -32.14
CA GLU A 506 25.33 -24.03 -30.99
C GLU A 506 25.69 -22.65 -30.44
N GLN A 507 24.73 -21.96 -29.81
CA GLN A 507 25.00 -20.72 -29.08
C GLN A 507 24.82 -20.99 -27.58
N VAL A 508 25.61 -20.32 -26.74
CA VAL A 508 25.49 -20.39 -25.28
C VAL A 508 25.14 -19.01 -24.76
N VAL A 509 23.99 -18.93 -24.10
CA VAL A 509 23.52 -17.73 -23.41
C VAL A 509 24.09 -17.79 -21.99
N ILE A 510 24.96 -16.84 -21.65
CA ILE A 510 25.58 -16.76 -20.33
C ILE A 510 24.72 -15.91 -19.45
N THR A 511 24.41 -16.45 -18.28
CA THR A 511 23.60 -15.78 -17.26
C THR A 511 24.38 -15.61 -15.98
N ARG A 512 24.04 -14.54 -15.24
CA ARG A 512 24.63 -14.25 -13.93
C ARG A 512 23.65 -14.62 -12.82
N MET A 513 24.11 -15.41 -11.86
CA MET A 513 23.37 -15.81 -10.67
C MET A 513 24.17 -15.40 -9.44
N GLY A 514 23.90 -14.21 -8.91
CA GLY A 514 24.74 -13.62 -7.87
C GLY A 514 26.15 -13.35 -8.40
N GLU A 515 27.15 -14.02 -7.83
CA GLU A 515 28.55 -13.94 -8.28
C GLU A 515 28.93 -15.01 -9.32
N GLU A 516 28.11 -16.05 -9.49
CA GLU A 516 28.44 -17.17 -10.35
C GLU A 516 27.86 -16.98 -11.76
N ARG A 517 28.55 -17.56 -12.74
CA ARG A 517 28.13 -17.57 -14.15
C ARG A 517 27.68 -18.97 -14.53
N PHE A 518 26.57 -19.05 -15.26
CA PHE A 518 26.04 -20.30 -15.78
C PHE A 518 25.54 -20.13 -17.22
N GLY A 519 25.85 -21.09 -18.08
CA GLY A 519 25.51 -21.07 -19.50
C GLY A 519 24.32 -21.95 -19.86
N PHE A 520 23.49 -21.48 -20.78
CA PHE A 520 22.43 -22.26 -21.41
C PHE A 520 22.72 -22.40 -22.90
N SER A 521 23.02 -23.62 -23.34
CA SER A 521 23.21 -23.92 -24.75
C SER A 521 21.87 -24.08 -25.45
N VAL A 522 21.75 -23.32 -26.55
CA VAL A 522 20.59 -23.17 -27.43
C VAL A 522 21.03 -23.34 -28.89
N ASP A 523 20.07 -23.54 -29.78
CA ASP A 523 20.37 -23.65 -31.20
C ASP A 523 20.60 -22.28 -31.83
N GLU A 524 19.73 -21.33 -31.49
CA GLU A 524 19.73 -19.99 -32.07
C GLU A 524 19.20 -18.98 -31.06
N VAL A 525 19.85 -17.82 -30.99
CA VAL A 525 19.38 -16.62 -30.30
C VAL A 525 18.67 -15.76 -31.35
N ILE A 526 17.35 -15.60 -31.19
CA ILE A 526 16.51 -14.84 -32.13
C ILE A 526 16.67 -13.33 -31.87
N GLY A 527 16.60 -12.92 -30.60
CA GLY A 527 16.76 -11.51 -30.21
C GLY A 527 15.92 -11.08 -29.01
N GLN A 528 15.91 -9.78 -28.73
CA GLN A 528 15.14 -9.19 -27.63
C GLN A 528 13.64 -9.24 -27.93
N TYR A 529 12.84 -9.60 -26.93
CA TYR A 529 11.41 -9.73 -27.03
C TYR A 529 10.75 -9.27 -25.72
N GLN A 530 9.86 -8.28 -25.81
CA GLN A 530 9.07 -7.83 -24.66
C GLN A 530 7.79 -8.63 -24.56
N THR A 531 7.48 -9.11 -23.35
CA THR A 531 6.37 -10.02 -23.19
C THR A 531 5.75 -10.01 -21.80
N VAL A 532 4.45 -10.31 -21.72
CA VAL A 532 3.74 -10.50 -20.45
C VAL A 532 3.93 -11.94 -19.95
N ILE A 533 4.33 -12.12 -18.70
CA ILE A 533 4.35 -13.46 -18.07
C ILE A 533 2.92 -13.90 -17.76
N LYS A 534 2.51 -15.04 -18.32
CA LYS A 534 1.32 -15.78 -17.88
C LYS A 534 1.74 -16.94 -16.98
N ARG A 535 1.12 -17.03 -15.80
CA ARG A 535 1.34 -18.17 -14.91
C ARG A 535 0.76 -19.44 -15.54
N LEU A 536 1.56 -20.50 -15.53
CA LEU A 536 1.08 -21.83 -15.87
C LEU A 536 0.16 -22.26 -14.72
N GLY A 537 -1.07 -22.69 -15.03
CA GLY A 537 -2.07 -22.98 -14.02
C GLY A 537 -1.62 -24.02 -12.98
N LYS A 538 -2.39 -24.21 -11.90
CA LYS A 538 -2.03 -25.04 -10.73
C LYS A 538 -1.49 -26.46 -11.01
N PHE A 539 -1.80 -27.04 -12.18
CA PHE A 539 -1.28 -28.35 -12.59
C PHE A 539 0.22 -28.35 -12.94
N TYR A 540 0.78 -27.17 -13.23
CA TYR A 540 2.17 -26.97 -13.64
C TYR A 540 2.97 -26.21 -12.58
N GLU A 541 2.40 -26.04 -11.38
CA GLU A 541 3.04 -25.36 -10.25
C GLU A 541 4.16 -26.25 -9.70
N GLY A 542 5.39 -25.75 -9.67
CA GLY A 542 6.57 -26.49 -9.21
C GLY A 542 7.34 -27.25 -10.30
N ILE A 543 7.07 -27.03 -11.59
CA ILE A 543 7.93 -27.55 -12.66
C ILE A 543 9.29 -26.84 -12.61
N ALA A 544 10.34 -27.63 -12.42
CA ALA A 544 11.70 -27.11 -12.38
C ALA A 544 12.09 -26.47 -13.73
N GLY A 545 12.62 -25.24 -13.65
CA GLY A 545 13.19 -24.53 -14.78
C GLY A 545 12.23 -23.73 -15.64
N ILE A 546 10.97 -23.56 -15.22
CA ILE A 546 9.97 -22.79 -15.95
C ILE A 546 9.33 -21.76 -15.00
N ALA A 547 9.54 -20.47 -15.28
CA ALA A 547 8.95 -19.37 -14.52
C ALA A 547 7.51 -19.05 -14.97
N GLY A 548 7.18 -19.34 -16.23
CA GLY A 548 5.86 -19.08 -16.80
C GLY A 548 5.82 -19.33 -18.30
N ALA A 549 4.81 -18.78 -18.97
CA ALA A 549 4.68 -18.83 -20.42
C ALA A 549 4.19 -17.51 -20.98
N THR A 550 4.39 -17.35 -22.27
CA THR A 550 3.82 -16.25 -23.04
C THR A 550 3.27 -16.71 -24.38
N ILE A 551 2.45 -15.87 -25.00
CA ILE A 551 1.93 -16.03 -26.34
C ILE A 551 2.71 -15.07 -27.26
N LEU A 552 3.32 -15.63 -28.30
CA LEU A 552 4.06 -14.90 -29.31
C LEU A 552 3.12 -14.22 -30.32
N GLY A 553 3.65 -13.25 -31.08
CA GLY A 553 2.87 -12.54 -32.10
C GLY A 553 2.19 -13.44 -33.14
N ASP A 554 2.74 -14.61 -33.44
CA ASP A 554 2.13 -15.60 -34.33
C ASP A 554 1.05 -16.48 -33.66
N GLY A 555 0.84 -16.33 -32.36
CA GLY A 555 -0.11 -17.10 -31.55
C GLY A 555 0.49 -18.38 -30.95
N SER A 556 1.74 -18.70 -31.24
CA SER A 556 2.44 -19.82 -30.60
C SER A 556 2.77 -19.51 -29.13
N VAL A 557 2.98 -20.55 -28.33
CA VAL A 557 3.34 -20.39 -26.91
C VAL A 557 4.85 -20.52 -26.76
N ALA A 558 5.47 -19.60 -26.03
CA ALA A 558 6.87 -19.70 -25.63
C ALA A 558 6.97 -19.81 -24.11
N MET A 559 7.84 -20.70 -23.63
CA MET A 559 8.05 -20.90 -22.20
C MET A 559 9.11 -19.93 -21.68
N ILE A 560 8.83 -19.28 -20.55
CA ILE A 560 9.77 -18.39 -19.88
C ILE A 560 10.59 -19.23 -18.90
N LEU A 561 11.91 -19.22 -19.07
CA LEU A 561 12.81 -20.04 -18.30
C LEU A 561 13.10 -19.43 -16.93
N ASP A 562 13.06 -20.26 -15.89
CA ASP A 562 13.63 -19.94 -14.59
C ASP A 562 15.11 -20.30 -14.61
N THR A 563 15.97 -19.32 -14.87
CA THR A 563 17.41 -19.55 -15.04
C THR A 563 18.04 -20.07 -13.76
N VAL A 564 17.67 -19.51 -12.59
CA VAL A 564 18.19 -19.94 -11.29
C VAL A 564 17.79 -21.38 -11.00
N GLY A 565 16.50 -21.70 -11.14
CA GLY A 565 16.01 -23.06 -10.92
C GLY A 565 16.62 -24.09 -11.87
N LEU A 566 16.95 -23.73 -13.11
CA LEU A 566 17.64 -24.61 -14.05
C LEU A 566 19.10 -24.88 -13.64
N ALA A 567 19.84 -23.87 -13.22
CA ALA A 567 21.23 -24.05 -12.81
C ALA A 567 21.34 -24.87 -11.52
N GLU A 568 20.52 -24.57 -10.50
CA GLU A 568 20.47 -25.35 -9.25
C GLU A 568 20.17 -26.84 -9.54
N ALA A 569 19.23 -27.11 -10.45
CA ALA A 569 18.89 -28.47 -10.82
C ALA A 569 20.05 -29.18 -11.55
N ALA A 570 20.75 -28.47 -12.44
CA ALA A 570 21.92 -29.01 -13.15
C ALA A 570 23.10 -29.33 -12.19
N GLU A 571 23.29 -28.55 -11.13
CA GLU A 571 24.30 -28.85 -10.09
C GLU A 571 23.93 -30.06 -9.23
N SER A 572 22.64 -30.26 -8.97
CA SER A 572 22.14 -31.40 -8.21
C SER A 572 22.26 -32.74 -8.95
N GLU A 573 22.13 -32.75 -10.29
CA GLU A 573 22.36 -33.95 -11.11
C GLU A 573 23.85 -34.29 -11.28
N ALA A 574 24.73 -33.29 -11.12
CA ALA A 574 26.18 -33.43 -11.25
C ALA A 574 26.89 -33.85 -9.95
N SER A 575 26.16 -33.94 -8.82
CA SER A 575 26.65 -34.34 -7.49
C SER A 575 26.19 -35.74 -7.12
#